data_AF-A0A4Q2YHS4-F1
#
_entry.id   AF-A0A4Q2YHS4-F1
#
_cell.length_a   1.000
_cell.length_b   1.000
_cell.length_c   1.000
_cell.angle_alpha   90.00
_cell.angle_beta   90.00
_cell.angle_gamma   90.00
#
_symmetry.space_group_name_H-M   'P 1'
#
loop_
_entity.id
_entity.type
_entity.pdbx_description
1 polymer ?
#
loop_
_entity_poly.entity_id
_entity_poly.type
_entity_poly.pdbx_seq_one_letter_code
_entity_poly.pdbx_strand_id
1 'polypeptide(L)'
;MKPRPFLERHSSHLAAQIAAYVMCWGSLASAEPVVIARDGAGAMPVVVPAAAPPEVRAAAERLAEMLGRISGGKFGVEEGDGT
;
A
#
# COMPACT_ATOMS: atom_id res chain seq x y z
N MET A 1 65.04 -6.48 7.61
CA MET A 1 63.86 -5.95 8.32
C MET A 1 62.72 -5.85 7.30
N LYS A 2 61.70 -6.72 7.36
CA LYS A 2 60.61 -6.78 6.38
C LYS A 2 59.37 -6.11 7.01
N PRO A 3 58.74 -5.09 6.39
CA PRO A 3 57.57 -4.44 6.98
C PRO A 3 56.36 -5.40 6.96
N ARG A 4 55.57 -5.39 8.05
CA ARG A 4 54.39 -6.25 8.25
C ARG A 4 53.17 -5.68 7.53
N PRO A 5 52.25 -6.52 7.03
CA PRO A 5 51.03 -6.10 6.36
C PRO A 5 50.01 -5.64 7.41
N PHE A 6 50.00 -4.34 7.71
CA PHE A 6 49.04 -3.73 8.65
C PHE A 6 47.74 -3.26 7.95
N LEU A 7 47.74 -3.19 6.62
CA LEU A 7 46.66 -2.54 5.84
C LEU A 7 45.50 -3.46 5.43
N GLU A 8 45.54 -4.77 5.68
CA GLU A 8 44.52 -5.71 5.18
C GLU A 8 43.32 -5.93 6.11
N ARG A 9 43.36 -5.47 7.37
CA ARG A 9 42.34 -5.84 8.37
C ARG A 9 41.12 -4.90 8.45
N HIS A 10 41.23 -3.67 7.93
CA HIS A 10 40.17 -2.66 8.08
C HIS A 10 39.21 -2.60 6.88
N SER A 11 39.62 -3.08 5.70
CA SER A 11 38.82 -3.02 4.46
C SER A 11 37.62 -3.99 4.44
N SER A 12 37.63 -5.02 5.29
CA SER A 12 36.65 -6.11 5.24
C SER A 12 35.30 -5.78 5.87
N HIS A 13 35.23 -4.81 6.79
CA HIS A 13 33.98 -4.43 7.46
C HIS A 13 33.14 -3.43 6.65
N LEU A 14 33.78 -2.56 5.86
CA LEU A 14 33.11 -1.61 4.99
C LEU A 14 32.36 -2.30 3.84
N ALA A 15 32.98 -3.31 3.23
CA ALA A 15 32.34 -4.10 2.16
C ALA A 15 31.10 -4.86 2.67
N ALA A 16 31.18 -5.43 3.88
CA ALA A 16 30.06 -6.14 4.49
C ALA A 16 28.89 -5.20 4.87
N GLN A 17 29.17 -3.99 5.36
CA GLN A 17 28.14 -3.00 5.68
C GLN A 17 27.43 -2.45 4.44
N ILE A 18 28.15 -2.16 3.36
CA ILE A 18 27.55 -1.68 2.11
C ILE A 18 26.67 -2.77 1.50
N ALA A 19 27.13 -4.03 1.47
CA ALA A 19 26.34 -5.14 0.97
C ALA A 19 25.05 -5.35 1.78
N ALA A 20 25.11 -5.25 3.12
CA ALA A 20 23.92 -5.34 3.96
C ALA A 20 22.92 -4.19 3.70
N TYR A 21 23.41 -2.96 3.46
CA TYR A 21 22.56 -1.82 3.12
C TYR A 21 21.85 -1.98 1.76
N VAL A 22 22.55 -2.54 0.76
CA VAL A 22 21.97 -2.81 -0.57
C VAL A 22 20.93 -3.94 -0.50
N MET A 23 21.16 -4.96 0.33
CA MET A 23 20.24 -6.11 0.46
C MET A 23 18.96 -5.76 1.22
N CYS A 24 19.02 -4.84 2.19
CA CYS A 24 17.84 -4.43 2.97
C CYS A 24 16.87 -3.53 2.19
N TRP A 25 17.32 -2.93 1.06
CA TRP A 25 16.46 -2.11 0.22
C TRP A 25 15.73 -2.87 -0.90
N GLY A 26 16.11 -4.13 -1.15
CA GLY A 26 15.61 -4.91 -2.30
C GLY A 26 14.16 -5.37 -2.21
N SER A 27 13.49 -5.23 -1.07
CA SER A 27 12.10 -5.68 -0.88
C SER A 27 11.10 -4.53 -0.87
N LEU A 28 11.07 -3.72 -1.94
CA LEU A 28 9.83 -3.04 -2.30
C LEU A 28 8.94 -4.07 -3.00
N ALA A 29 8.09 -4.75 -2.24
CA ALA A 29 6.98 -5.49 -2.81
C ALA A 29 6.10 -4.49 -3.60
N SER A 30 6.09 -4.61 -4.92
CA SER A 30 5.19 -3.81 -5.77
C SER A 30 3.77 -4.31 -5.53
N ALA A 31 2.93 -3.48 -4.92
CA ALA A 31 1.51 -3.78 -4.79
C ALA A 31 0.87 -3.70 -6.19
N GLU A 32 0.17 -4.75 -6.60
CA GLU A 32 -0.63 -4.73 -7.83
C GLU A 32 -1.63 -3.57 -7.75
N PRO A 33 -1.80 -2.79 -8.84
CA PRO A 33 -2.74 -1.68 -8.84
C PRO A 33 -4.16 -2.20 -8.63
N VAL A 34 -4.84 -1.66 -7.62
CA VAL A 34 -6.23 -1.99 -7.33
C VAL A 34 -7.14 -1.13 -8.23
N VAL A 35 -7.99 -1.79 -9.01
CA VAL A 35 -8.99 -1.13 -9.84
C VAL A 35 -10.20 -0.79 -8.98
N ILE A 36 -10.45 0.50 -8.77
CA ILE A 36 -11.60 0.99 -8.01
C ILE A 36 -12.81 1.32 -8.88
N ALA A 37 -12.59 1.61 -10.17
CA ALA A 37 -13.64 1.90 -11.15
C ALA A 37 -13.15 1.61 -12.57
N ARG A 38 -14.08 1.28 -13.47
CA ARG A 38 -13.82 1.10 -14.90
C ARG A 38 -15.07 1.46 -15.70
N ASP A 39 -14.89 2.09 -16.86
CA ASP A 39 -15.97 2.36 -17.82
C ASP A 39 -17.20 3.08 -17.21
N GLY A 40 -16.97 3.98 -16.25
CA GLY A 40 -18.03 4.74 -15.58
C GLY A 40 -18.79 3.99 -14.48
N ALA A 41 -18.31 2.80 -14.10
CA ALA A 41 -18.85 2.02 -12.98
C ALA A 41 -17.80 1.85 -11.87
N GLY A 42 -18.22 1.94 -10.61
CA GLY A 42 -17.41 1.49 -9.48
C GLY A 42 -17.20 -0.02 -9.57
N ALA A 43 -15.99 -0.47 -9.30
CA ALA A 43 -15.66 -1.90 -9.34
C ALA A 43 -16.30 -2.67 -8.18
N MET A 44 -16.58 -1.99 -7.07
CA MET A 44 -17.21 -2.53 -5.87
C MET A 44 -18.10 -1.47 -5.21
N PRO A 45 -19.16 -1.87 -4.50
CA PRO A 45 -19.95 -0.98 -3.65
C PRO A 45 -19.19 -0.61 -2.36
N VAL A 46 -19.65 0.43 -1.69
CA VAL A 46 -19.26 0.71 -0.30
C VAL A 46 -20.12 -0.18 0.60
N VAL A 47 -19.49 -1.08 1.33
CA VAL A 47 -20.20 -2.03 2.21
C VAL A 47 -20.27 -1.47 3.63
N VAL A 48 -21.47 -1.50 4.21
CA VAL A 48 -21.74 -1.05 5.58
C VAL A 48 -22.50 -2.14 6.35
N PRO A 49 -22.10 -2.52 7.57
CA PRO A 49 -22.86 -3.49 8.35
C PRO A 49 -24.31 -3.03 8.60
N ALA A 50 -25.27 -3.96 8.59
CA ALA A 50 -26.68 -3.66 8.85
C ALA A 50 -26.91 -2.95 10.20
N ALA A 51 -26.10 -3.28 11.21
CA ALA A 51 -26.14 -2.70 12.55
C ALA A 51 -25.37 -1.37 12.69
N ALA A 52 -24.82 -0.82 11.59
CA ALA A 52 -24.05 0.41 11.65
C ALA A 52 -24.92 1.61 12.08
N PRO A 53 -24.38 2.53 12.90
CA PRO A 53 -25.08 3.76 13.25
C PRO A 53 -25.48 4.57 12.00
N PRO A 54 -26.59 5.34 12.06
CA PRO A 54 -27.04 6.16 10.93
C PRO A 54 -25.96 7.12 10.39
N GLU A 55 -25.11 7.63 11.29
CA GLU A 55 -24.00 8.52 10.94
C GLU A 55 -22.95 7.83 10.06
N VAL A 56 -22.70 6.54 10.28
CA VAL A 56 -21.75 5.74 9.48
C VAL A 56 -22.31 5.49 8.09
N ARG A 57 -23.61 5.21 7.97
CA ARG A 57 -24.27 5.09 6.67
C ARG A 57 -24.23 6.41 5.89
N ALA A 58 -24.52 7.53 6.53
CA ALA A 58 -24.41 8.85 5.91
C ALA A 58 -22.96 9.17 5.45
N ALA A 59 -21.96 8.75 6.23
CA ALA A 59 -20.56 8.86 5.81
C ALA A 59 -20.22 7.97 4.61
N ALA A 60 -20.78 6.75 4.54
CA ALA A 60 -20.61 5.84 3.41
C ALA A 60 -21.26 6.38 2.13
N GLU A 61 -22.43 7.00 2.23
CA GLU A 61 -23.08 7.68 1.11
C GLU A 61 -22.22 8.83 0.56
N ARG A 62 -21.67 9.66 1.46
CA ARG A 62 -20.72 10.72 1.07
C ARG A 62 -19.46 10.15 0.43
N LEU A 63 -18.96 9.02 0.94
CA LEU A 63 -17.81 8.34 0.34
C LEU A 63 -18.11 7.89 -1.09
N ALA A 64 -19.25 7.24 -1.32
CA ALA A 64 -19.68 6.80 -2.65
C ALA A 64 -19.77 8.00 -3.64
N GLU A 65 -20.31 9.13 -3.18
CA GLU A 65 -20.35 10.37 -3.98
C GLU A 65 -18.94 10.86 -4.33
N MET A 66 -18.04 10.95 -3.34
CA MET A 66 -16.67 11.40 -3.55
C MET A 66 -15.90 10.48 -4.52
N LEU A 67 -16.03 9.17 -4.36
CA LEU A 67 -15.41 8.19 -5.25
C LEU A 67 -15.91 8.35 -6.69
N GLY A 68 -17.21 8.62 -6.86
CA GLY A 68 -17.75 8.89 -8.18
C GLY A 68 -17.22 10.18 -8.81
N ARG A 69 -17.03 11.24 -8.02
CA ARG A 69 -16.41 12.48 -8.50
C ARG A 69 -14.95 12.30 -8.93
N ILE A 70 -14.20 11.47 -8.22
CA ILE A 70 -12.77 11.23 -8.50
C ILE A 70 -12.58 10.34 -9.72
N SER A 71 -13.38 9.28 -9.82
CA SER A 71 -13.16 8.22 -10.82
C SER A 71 -14.07 8.32 -12.05
N GLY A 72 -15.12 9.14 -12.01
CA GLY A 72 -16.20 9.12 -13.00
C GLY A 72 -17.13 7.91 -12.88
N GLY A 73 -16.88 7.02 -11.90
CA GLY A 73 -17.67 5.82 -11.64
C GLY A 73 -18.94 6.09 -10.83
N LYS A 74 -19.92 5.20 -10.89
CA LYS A 74 -21.05 5.17 -9.94
C LYS A 74 -20.79 4.12 -8.85
N PHE A 75 -20.91 4.53 -7.59
CA PHE A 75 -20.75 3.66 -6.42
C PHE A 75 -22.07 3.63 -5.64
N GLY A 76 -22.49 2.44 -5.22
CA GLY A 76 -23.63 2.25 -4.31
C GLY A 76 -23.15 2.04 -2.87
N VAL A 77 -24.09 2.07 -1.93
CA VAL A 77 -23.88 1.61 -0.55
C VAL A 77 -24.72 0.35 -0.36
N GLU A 78 -24.07 -0.74 0.04
CA GLU A 78 -24.69 -2.05 0.27
C GLU A 78 -24.49 -2.51 1.70
N GLU A 79 -25.40 -3.36 2.19
CA GLU A 79 -25.25 -3.99 3.49
C GLU A 79 -24.40 -5.26 3.39
N GLY A 80 -23.44 -5.42 4.29
CA GLY A 80 -22.58 -6.61 4.33
C GLY A 80 -21.47 -6.51 5.37
N ASP A 81 -20.62 -7.54 5.43
CA ASP A 81 -19.49 -7.64 6.35
C ASP A 81 -18.13 -7.44 5.67
N GLY A 82 -18.11 -7.27 4.33
CA GLY A 82 -16.92 -7.01 3.54
C GLY A 82 -16.08 -8.25 3.22
N THR A 83 -16.68 -9.45 3.32
CA THR A 83 -16.08 -10.72 2.86
C THR A 83 -16.63 -11.21 1.53
#